data_AF-X0VFP8-F1
#
_entry.id   AF-X0VFP8-F1
#
_cell.length_a   1.000
_cell.length_b   1.000
_cell.length_c   1.000
_cell.angle_alpha   90.00
_cell.angle_beta   90.00
_cell.angle_gamma   90.00
#
_symmetry.space_group_name_H-M   'P 1'
#
loop_
_entity.id
_entity.type
_entity.pdbx_description
1 polymer ?
#
loop_
_entity_poly.entity_id
_entity_poly.type
_entity_poly.pdbx_seq_one_letter_code
_entity_poly.pdbx_strand_id
1 'polypeptide(L)' 'MLDEKLLEILACPKCKGDLEYKPDEDKLICHKCRLVYHIKDDIPIMLIDEADKLEE' A
#
# COMPACT_ATOMS: atom_id res chain seq x y z
N MET A 1 -3.04 -18.07 -2.26
CA MET A 1 -3.16 -16.98 -3.25
C MET A 1 -4.04 -15.94 -2.60
N LEU A 2 -3.53 -14.74 -2.32
CA LEU A 2 -4.40 -13.64 -1.89
C LEU A 2 -5.32 -13.29 -3.06
N ASP A 3 -6.64 -13.36 -2.84
CA ASP A 3 -7.65 -13.10 -3.86
C ASP A 3 -7.52 -11.67 -4.40
N GLU A 4 -7.44 -11.52 -5.73
CA GLU A 4 -7.36 -10.23 -6.44
C GLU A 4 -8.48 -9.26 -6.02
N LYS A 5 -9.65 -9.79 -5.63
CA LYS A 5 -10.78 -9.03 -5.08
C LYS A 5 -10.52 -8.32 -3.75
N LEU A 6 -9.59 -8.82 -2.92
CA LEU A 6 -9.22 -8.19 -1.65
C LEU A 6 -8.30 -6.99 -1.87
N LEU A 7 -7.43 -7.06 -2.88
CA LEU A 7 -6.59 -5.95 -3.33
C LEU A 7 -7.44 -4.80 -3.91
N GLU A 8 -8.53 -5.11 -4.61
CA GLU A 8 -9.48 -4.09 -5.11
C GLU A 8 -10.20 -3.31 -3.99
N ILE A 9 -10.27 -3.84 -2.77
CA ILE A 9 -10.88 -3.15 -1.61
C ILE A 9 -9.88 -2.20 -0.93
N LEU A 10 -8.58 -2.46 -1.07
CA LEU A 10 -7.55 -1.71 -0.37
C LEU A 10 -7.33 -0.35 -1.04
N ALA A 11 -7.85 0.68 -0.40
CA ALA A 11 -7.64 2.07 -0.80
C ALA A 11 -6.65 2.78 0.14
N CYS A 12 -5.93 3.76 -0.39
CA CYS A 12 -4.99 4.57 0.38
C CYS A 12 -5.69 5.21 1.60
N PRO A 13 -5.18 5.05 2.84
CA PRO A 13 -5.84 5.57 4.05
C PRO A 13 -5.97 7.10 4.03
N LYS A 14 -5.01 7.79 3.38
CA LYS A 14 -4.93 9.25 3.27
C LYS A 14 -5.88 9.86 2.24
N CYS A 15 -5.92 9.33 1.03
CA CYS A 15 -6.65 9.94 -0.10
C CYS A 15 -7.78 9.08 -0.67
N LYS A 16 -7.96 7.85 -0.16
CA LYS A 16 -8.93 6.86 -0.63
C LYS A 16 -8.80 6.50 -2.12
N GLY A 17 -7.66 6.78 -2.73
CA GLY A 17 -7.34 6.37 -4.10
C GLY A 17 -6.70 4.99 -4.16
N ASP A 18 -6.44 4.56 -5.39
CA ASP A 18 -5.89 3.24 -5.67
C ASP A 18 -4.48 3.06 -5.11
N LEU A 19 -4.14 1.80 -4.83
CA LEU A 19 -2.83 1.35 -4.39
C LEU A 19 -2.27 0.35 -5.41
N GLU A 20 -1.00 0.53 -5.77
CA GLU A 20 -0.25 -0.48 -6.50
C GLU A 20 0.35 -1.46 -5.49
N TYR A 21 0.03 -2.74 -5.64
CA TYR A 21 0.66 -3.79 -4.85
C TYR A 21 1.91 -4.31 -5.55
N LYS A 22 3.04 -4.24 -4.85
CA LYS A 22 4.31 -4.80 -5.27
C LYS A 22 4.62 -6.06 -4.44
N PRO A 23 4.28 -7.26 -4.93
CA PRO A 23 4.49 -8.50 -4.20
C PRO A 23 5.97 -8.82 -3.99
N ASP A 24 6.84 -8.44 -4.94
CA ASP A 24 8.28 -8.72 -4.83
C ASP A 24 8.96 -7.88 -3.73
N GLU A 25 8.32 -6.79 -3.29
CA GLU A 25 8.86 -5.87 -2.29
C GLU A 25 8.01 -5.80 -1.01
N ASP A 26 6.93 -6.58 -0.91
CA ASP A 26 5.95 -6.54 0.19
C ASP A 26 5.46 -5.11 0.49
N LYS A 27 5.05 -4.37 -0.55
CA LYS A 27 4.64 -2.95 -0.42
C LYS A 27 3.35 -2.63 -1.16
N LEU A 28 2.62 -1.65 -0.62
CA LEU A 28 1.52 -0.97 -1.27
C LEU A 28 1.91 0.49 -1.53
N ILE A 29 1.87 0.91 -2.79
CA ILE A 29 2.30 2.24 -3.22
C ILE A 29 1.09 3.08 -3.60
N CYS A 30 0.97 4.27 -3.03
CA CYS A 30 0.04 5.28 -3.48
C CYS A 30 0.76 6.35 -4.30
N HIS A 31 0.66 6.29 -5.62
CA HIS A 31 1.24 7.31 -6.52
C HIS A 31 0.72 8.72 -6.28
N LYS A 32 -0.57 8.85 -5.95
CA LYS A 32 -1.21 10.15 -5.71
C LYS A 32 -0.68 10.85 -4.45
N CYS A 33 -0.42 10.09 -3.40
CA CYS A 33 0.14 10.63 -2.15
C CYS A 33 1.67 10.57 -2.10
N ARG A 34 2.29 9.85 -3.03
CA ARG A 34 3.71 9.45 -3.01
C ARG A 34 4.08 8.82 -1.66
N LEU A 35 3.25 7.86 -1.23
CA LEU A 35 3.45 7.11 0.01
C LEU A 35 3.60 5.63 -0.28
N VAL A 36 4.45 4.98 0.51
CA VAL A 36 4.73 3.55 0.47
C VAL A 36 4.36 2.96 1.82
N TYR A 37 3.43 2.02 1.81
CA TYR A 37 3.02 1.25 2.98
C TYR A 37 3.66 -0.14 2.90
N HIS A 38 4.35 -0.55 3.97
CA HIS A 38 4.99 -1.87 4.03
C HIS A 38 4.00 -2.94 4.50
N ILE A 39 4.22 -4.18 4.08
CA ILE A 39 3.53 -5.35 4.56
C ILE A 39 4.51 -6.12 5.44
N LYS A 40 4.10 -6.41 6.67
CA LYS A 40 4.91 -7.14 7.63
C LYS A 40 4.08 -8.25 8.23
N ASP A 41 4.62 -9.47 8.23
CA ASP A 41 3.91 -10.66 8.70
C ASP A 41 2.54 -10.84 7.99
N ASP A 42 2.51 -10.60 6.67
CA ASP A 42 1.29 -10.59 5.82
C ASP A 42 0.23 -9.52 6.22
N ILE A 43 0.58 -8.57 7.09
CA ILE A 43 -0.30 -7.47 7.53
C ILE A 43 0.17 -6.14 6.94
N PRO A 44 -0.67 -5.45 6.14
CA PRO A 44 -0.36 -4.11 5.63
C PRO A 44 -0.32 -3.06 6.76
N ILE A 45 0.79 -2.37 6.91
CA ILE A 45 0.95 -1.24 7.83
C ILE A 45 0.40 0.03 7.15
N MET A 46 -0.90 0.23 7.28
CA MET A 46 -1.65 1.33 6.64
C MET A 46 -1.70 2.60 7.50
N LEU A 47 -0.62 2.88 8.24
CA LEU A 47 -0.49 4.08 9.08
C LEU A 47 0.25 5.16 8.30
N ILE A 48 -0.38 6.34 8.16
CA ILE A 48 0.18 7.46 7.37
C ILE A 48 1.52 7.95 7.96
N ASP A 49 1.65 7.89 9.28
CA ASP A 49 2.84 8.36 10.01
C ASP A 49 4.02 7.38 9.92
N GLU A 50 3.75 6.11 9.62
CA GLU A 50 4.76 5.06 9.39
C GLU A 50 5.04 4.82 7.90
N ALA A 51 4.30 5.50 7.01
CA ALA A 51 4.45 5.36 5.57
C ALA A 51 5.69 6.10 5.08
N ASP A 52 6.49 5.42 4.26
CA ASP A 52 7.65 6.03 3.62
C ASP A 52 7.22 6.92 2.45
N LYS A 53 8.06 7.89 2.10
CA LYS A 53 7.86 8.65 0.87
C LYS A 53 8.33 7.82 -0.31
N LEU A 54 7.56 7.85 -1.40
CA LEU A 54 8.02 7.30 -2.66
C LEU A 54 9.19 8.16 -3.14
N GLU A 55 10.41 7.62 -3.05
CA GLU A 55 11.61 8.21 -3.62
C GLU A 55 11.58 8.04 -5.15
N GLU A 56 12.13 9.01 -5.87
CA GLU A 56 12.10 9.10 -7.35
C GLU A 56 13.01 8.07 -8.04
#